data_AF-A0A0M6ZDR7-F1
#
_entry.id   AF-A0A0M6ZDR7-F1
#
_cell.length_a   1.000
_cell.length_b   1.000
_cell.length_c   1.000
_cell.angle_alpha   90.00
_cell.angle_beta   90.00
_cell.angle_gamma   90.00
#
_symmetry.space_group_name_H-M   'P 1'
#
loop_
_entity.id
_entity.type
_entity.pdbx_description
1 polymer ?
#
loop_
_entity_poly.entity_id
_entity_poly.type
_entity_poly.pdbx_seq_one_letter_code
_entity_poly.pdbx_strand_id
1 'polypeptide(L)'
;MCERALGAIFLEAAWEVAENSPWIIDRFREATIAVGYTGDSVLNSVFDIVWMLAGFFIAWRMPVWVTVLTAIIFELLALWVVRDNLTLNVLMLVYPVEAIKVWQGG
;
A
#
# COMPACT_ATOMS: atom_id res chain seq x y z
N MET A 1 10.95 -22.57 1.56
CA MET A 1 10.01 -21.76 2.40
C MET A 1 10.64 -20.49 2.86
N CYS A 2 11.75 -20.58 3.57
CA CYS A 2 12.51 -19.41 3.99
C CYS A 2 12.94 -18.53 2.81
N GLU A 3 13.44 -19.09 1.71
CA GLU A 3 13.87 -18.31 0.53
C GLU A 3 12.76 -17.43 -0.08
N ARG A 4 11.54 -17.97 -0.20
CA ARG A 4 10.38 -17.22 -0.71
C ARG A 4 9.92 -16.12 0.25
N ALA A 5 9.96 -16.41 1.55
CA ALA A 5 9.64 -15.42 2.58
C ALA A 5 10.69 -14.29 2.60
N LEU A 6 11.97 -14.61 2.43
CA LEU A 6 13.03 -13.59 2.30
C LEU A 6 12.83 -12.69 1.10
N GLY A 7 12.44 -13.27 -0.06
CA GLY A 7 12.09 -12.48 -1.24
C GLY A 7 10.89 -11.55 -0.99
N ALA A 8 9.86 -12.02 -0.29
CA ALA A 8 8.71 -11.20 0.09
C ALA A 8 9.09 -10.06 1.05
N ILE A 9 9.90 -10.36 2.08
CA ILE A 9 10.43 -9.34 3.02
C ILE A 9 11.25 -8.30 2.28
N PHE A 10 12.12 -8.72 1.36
CA PHE A 10 12.94 -7.78 0.59
C PHE A 10 12.08 -6.84 -0.24
N LEU A 11 11.04 -7.36 -0.90
CA LEU A 11 10.13 -6.56 -1.72
C LEU A 11 9.33 -5.57 -0.87
N GLU A 12 8.81 -6.01 0.27
CA GLU A 12 8.09 -5.14 1.21
C GLU A 12 9.00 -4.07 1.80
N ALA A 13 10.20 -4.43 2.26
CA ALA A 13 11.14 -3.47 2.80
C ALA A 13 11.59 -2.45 1.73
N ALA A 14 11.73 -2.88 0.47
CA ALA A 14 12.00 -1.97 -0.64
C ALA A 14 10.83 -1.02 -0.91
N TRP A 15 9.59 -1.51 -0.78
CA TRP A 15 8.38 -0.69 -0.86
C TRP A 15 8.35 0.37 0.25
N GLU A 16 8.49 -0.04 1.50
CA GLU A 16 8.53 0.85 2.67
C GLU A 16 9.58 1.96 2.53
N VAL A 17 10.79 1.63 2.06
CA VAL A 17 11.85 2.60 1.81
C VAL A 17 11.51 3.56 0.68
N ALA A 18 10.88 3.06 -0.40
CA ALA A 18 10.46 3.89 -1.51
C ALA A 18 9.33 4.84 -1.11
N GLU A 19 8.30 4.33 -0.43
CA GLU A 19 7.15 5.09 0.07
C GLU A 19 7.58 6.20 1.02
N ASN A 20 8.48 5.88 1.95
CA ASN A 20 9.00 6.83 2.94
C ASN A 20 10.19 7.67 2.42
N SER A 21 10.47 7.64 1.12
CA SER A 21 11.48 8.50 0.52
C SER A 21 10.97 9.94 0.37
N PRO A 22 11.85 10.96 0.46
CA PRO A 22 11.45 12.35 0.26
C PRO A 22 10.72 12.59 -1.07
N TRP A 23 11.15 11.89 -2.13
CA TRP A 23 10.54 12.02 -3.46
C TRP A 23 9.08 11.57 -3.48
N ILE A 24 8.76 10.42 -2.88
CA ILE A 24 7.38 9.93 -2.83
C ILE A 24 6.54 10.77 -1.87
N ILE A 25 7.07 11.11 -0.69
CA ILE A 25 6.36 11.93 0.31
C ILE A 25 6.00 13.31 -0.27
N ASP A 26 6.94 13.98 -0.93
CA ASP A 26 6.69 15.29 -1.54
C ASP A 26 5.67 15.18 -2.68
N ARG A 27 5.74 14.09 -3.46
CA ARG A 27 4.76 13.83 -4.50
C ARG A 27 3.36 13.59 -3.95
N PHE A 28 3.21 12.87 -2.84
CA PHE A 28 1.93 12.69 -2.17
C PHE A 28 1.40 14.02 -1.64
N ARG A 29 2.25 14.86 -1.02
CA ARG A 29 1.83 16.21 -0.57
C ARG A 29 1.30 17.09 -1.70
N GLU A 30 1.90 17.00 -2.89
CA GLU A 30 1.44 17.75 -4.05
C GLU A 30 0.19 17.13 -4.69
N ALA A 31 0.16 15.80 -4.81
CA ALA A 31 -0.86 15.06 -5.56
C ALA A 31 -2.14 14.82 -4.77
N THR A 32 -2.08 14.63 -3.46
CA THR A 32 -3.23 14.25 -2.62
C THR A 32 -3.57 15.37 -1.61
N ILE A 33 -4.56 15.12 -0.77
CA ILE A 33 -5.02 16.07 0.28
C ILE A 33 -4.17 15.94 1.55
N ALA A 34 -3.08 15.18 1.49
CA ALA A 34 -2.20 14.83 2.61
C ALA A 34 -1.29 16.00 3.06
N VAL A 35 -1.88 17.16 3.37
CA VAL A 35 -1.20 18.32 3.95
C VAL A 35 -0.66 17.91 5.32
N GLY A 36 0.65 17.67 5.41
CA GLY A 36 1.33 17.27 6.63
C GLY A 36 1.74 15.80 6.72
N TYR A 37 1.53 14.98 5.67
CA TYR A 37 2.11 13.63 5.64
C TYR A 37 3.63 13.72 5.65
N THR A 38 4.28 13.02 6.57
CA THR A 38 5.74 13.02 6.75
C THR A 38 6.34 11.64 6.50
N GLY A 39 5.57 10.74 5.89
CA GLY A 39 5.85 9.32 5.94
C GLY A 39 5.30 8.66 7.20
N ASP A 40 5.49 7.37 7.24
CA ASP A 40 5.03 6.46 8.27
C ASP A 40 5.98 6.46 9.47
N SER A 41 5.42 6.13 10.63
CA SER A 41 6.23 5.90 11.81
C SER A 41 6.98 4.58 11.70
N VAL A 42 8.13 4.44 12.37
CA VAL A 42 8.87 3.17 12.46
C VAL A 42 7.96 2.02 12.92
N LEU A 43 7.02 2.30 13.82
CA LEU A 43 6.09 1.29 14.30
C LEU A 43 5.17 0.79 13.18
N ASN A 44 4.69 1.69 12.32
CA ASN A 44 3.84 1.33 11.19
C ASN A 44 4.59 0.43 10.20
N SER A 45 5.74 0.87 9.68
CA SER A 45 6.57 0.06 8.77
C SER A 45 6.96 -1.31 9.34
N VAL A 46 7.21 -1.40 10.66
CA VAL A 46 7.47 -2.69 11.31
C VAL A 46 6.23 -3.58 11.25
N PHE A 47 5.05 -3.03 11.53
CA PHE A 47 3.80 -3.77 11.46
C PHE A 47 3.41 -4.12 10.02
N ASP A 48 3.75 -3.30 9.03
CA ASP A 48 3.50 -3.59 7.61
C ASP A 48 4.26 -4.85 7.18
N ILE A 49 5.55 -4.95 7.54
CA ILE A 49 6.34 -6.19 7.34
C ILE A 49 5.73 -7.39 8.09
N VAL A 50 5.25 -7.22 9.32
CA VAL A 50 4.63 -8.30 10.11
C VAL A 50 3.33 -8.78 9.47
N TRP A 51 2.46 -7.86 9.05
CA TRP A 51 1.18 -8.18 8.42
C TRP A 51 1.37 -8.76 7.02
N MET A 52 2.31 -8.24 6.24
CA MET A 52 2.73 -8.84 4.97
C MET A 52 3.18 -10.29 5.17
N LEU A 53 4.03 -10.55 6.17
CA LEU A 53 4.49 -11.91 6.47
C LEU A 53 3.35 -12.84 6.89
N ALA A 54 2.43 -12.36 7.73
CA ALA A 54 1.24 -13.11 8.11
C ALA A 54 0.39 -13.46 6.86
N GLY A 55 0.15 -12.48 5.99
CA GLY A 55 -0.52 -12.65 4.71
C GLY A 55 0.20 -13.66 3.80
N PHE A 56 1.52 -13.59 3.71
CA PHE A 56 2.35 -14.51 2.94
C PHE A 56 2.21 -15.96 3.42
N PHE A 57 2.23 -16.21 4.73
CA PHE A 57 2.09 -17.57 5.27
C PHE A 57 0.71 -18.16 5.02
N ILE A 58 -0.34 -17.33 5.08
CA ILE A 58 -1.70 -17.73 4.72
C ILE A 58 -1.76 -18.02 3.21
N ALA A 59 -1.31 -17.08 2.39
CA ALA A 59 -1.33 -17.17 0.93
C ALA A 59 -0.52 -18.34 0.38
N TRP A 60 0.57 -18.75 1.04
CA TRP A 60 1.34 -19.93 0.66
C TRP A 60 0.44 -21.16 0.50
N ARG A 61 -0.45 -21.39 1.47
CA ARG A 61 -1.27 -22.60 1.54
C ARG A 61 -2.55 -22.49 0.70
N MET A 62 -2.92 -21.29 0.27
CA MET A 62 -4.17 -21.06 -0.46
C MET A 62 -3.99 -21.25 -1.98
N PRO A 63 -5.05 -21.69 -2.69
CA PRO A 63 -5.08 -21.59 -4.15
C PRO A 63 -4.90 -20.14 -4.61
N VAL A 64 -4.19 -19.94 -5.72
CA VAL A 64 -3.88 -18.60 -6.26
C VAL A 64 -5.14 -17.74 -6.44
N TRP A 65 -6.25 -18.33 -6.90
CA TRP A 65 -7.49 -17.58 -7.11
C TRP A 65 -8.10 -17.05 -5.81
N VAL A 66 -7.92 -17.75 -4.68
CA VAL A 66 -8.38 -17.27 -3.37
C VAL A 66 -7.55 -16.05 -2.96
N THR A 67 -6.23 -16.13 -3.09
CA THR A 67 -5.32 -15.01 -2.79
C THR A 67 -5.66 -13.78 -3.64
N VAL A 68 -5.90 -13.96 -4.95
CA VAL A 68 -6.30 -12.87 -5.85
C VAL A 68 -7.65 -12.28 -5.44
N LEU A 69 -8.65 -13.12 -5.14
CA LEU A 69 -9.96 -12.66 -4.70
C LEU A 69 -9.87 -11.88 -3.37
N THR A 70 -9.08 -12.36 -2.42
CA THR A 70 -8.83 -11.66 -1.15
C THR A 70 -8.19 -10.29 -1.37
N ALA A 71 -7.19 -10.18 -2.25
CA ALA A 71 -6.58 -8.89 -2.59
C ALA A 71 -7.59 -7.91 -3.19
N ILE A 72 -8.44 -8.37 -4.13
CA ILE A 72 -9.51 -7.55 -4.71
C ILE A 72 -10.50 -7.09 -3.64
N ILE A 73 -10.90 -7.99 -2.73
CA ILE A 73 -11.81 -7.65 -1.63
C ILE A 73 -11.20 -6.55 -0.74
N PHE A 74 -9.92 -6.66 -0.37
CA PHE A 74 -9.26 -5.63 0.42
C PHE A 74 -9.16 -4.27 -0.30
N GLU A 75 -8.82 -4.27 -1.59
CA GLU A 75 -8.78 -3.04 -2.41
C GLU A 75 -10.16 -2.36 -2.49
N LEU A 76 -11.23 -3.14 -2.67
CA LEU A 76 -12.60 -2.62 -2.70
C LEU A 76 -13.08 -2.17 -1.33
N LEU A 77 -12.70 -2.88 -0.27
CA LEU A 77 -13.03 -2.52 1.10
C LEU A 77 -12.37 -1.20 1.50
N ALA A 78 -11.08 -1.04 1.23
CA ALA A 78 -10.35 0.21 1.48
C ALA A 78 -10.99 1.37 0.71
N LEU A 79 -11.29 1.15 -0.59
CA LEU A 79 -11.96 2.14 -1.43
C LEU A 79 -13.34 2.54 -0.88
N TRP A 80 -14.10 1.59 -0.33
CA TRP A 80 -15.42 1.87 0.22
C TRP A 80 -15.37 2.60 1.57
N VAL A 81 -14.45 2.19 2.46
CA VAL A 81 -14.36 2.71 3.84
C VAL A 81 -13.66 4.06 3.90
N VAL A 82 -12.53 4.20 3.20
CA VAL A 82 -11.61 5.35 3.32
C VAL A 82 -11.62 6.23 2.06
N ARG A 83 -12.29 5.79 0.98
CA ARG A 83 -12.17 6.41 -0.36
C ARG A 83 -10.75 6.38 -0.92
N ASP A 84 -9.94 5.43 -0.48
CA ASP A 84 -8.57 5.29 -0.95
C ASP A 84 -8.14 3.82 -0.94
N ASN A 85 -7.19 3.45 -1.79
CA ASN A 85 -6.59 2.12 -1.86
C ASN A 85 -5.24 2.17 -2.58
N LEU A 86 -4.52 1.04 -2.64
CA LEU A 86 -3.20 1.00 -3.27
C LEU A 86 -3.27 1.37 -4.76
N THR A 87 -4.31 0.91 -5.45
CA THR A 87 -4.50 1.21 -6.89
C THR A 87 -4.62 2.71 -7.15
N LEU A 88 -5.45 3.41 -6.37
CA LEU A 88 -5.62 4.85 -6.49
C LEU A 88 -4.36 5.59 -6.07
N ASN A 89 -3.66 5.16 -5.02
CA ASN A 89 -2.41 5.78 -4.60
C ASN A 89 -1.33 5.70 -5.69
N VAL A 90 -1.15 4.55 -6.32
CA VAL A 90 -0.21 4.41 -7.45
C VAL A 90 -0.63 5.27 -8.64
N LEU A 91 -1.93 5.31 -8.98
CA LEU A 91 -2.45 6.17 -10.03
C LEU A 91 -2.17 7.65 -9.74
N MET A 92 -2.50 8.12 -8.54
CA MET A 92 -2.32 9.51 -8.14
C MET A 92 -0.85 9.93 -8.05
N LEU A 93 0.03 9.00 -7.67
CA LEU A 93 1.48 9.20 -7.64
C LEU A 93 2.04 9.43 -9.05
N VAL A 94 1.66 8.58 -10.01
CA VAL A 94 2.18 8.62 -11.38
C VAL A 94 1.49 9.71 -12.22
N TYR A 95 0.16 9.73 -12.19
CA TYR A 95 -0.68 10.61 -12.99
C TYR A 95 -1.85 11.15 -12.15
N PRO A 96 -1.65 12.27 -11.41
CA PRO A 96 -2.66 12.83 -10.52
C PRO A 96 -3.87 13.29 -11.33
N VAL A 97 -5.04 12.87 -10.88
CA VAL A 97 -6.32 13.24 -11.51
C VAL A 97 -7.11 14.08 -10.52
N GLU A 98 -7.40 15.33 -10.89
CA GLU A 98 -8.10 16.29 -10.02
C GLU A 98 -9.47 15.77 -9.55
N ALA A 99 -10.22 15.12 -10.43
CA ALA A 99 -11.51 14.54 -10.09
C ALA A 99 -11.42 13.47 -8.99
N ILE A 100 -10.33 12.67 -8.98
CA ILE A 100 -10.09 11.67 -7.94
C ILE A 100 -9.71 12.40 -6.65
N LYS A 101 -8.78 13.36 -6.71
CA LYS A 101 -8.37 14.17 -5.56
C LYS A 101 -9.57 14.77 -4.82
N VAL A 102 -10.48 15.42 -5.54
CA VAL A 102 -11.70 16.02 -4.98
C VAL A 102 -12.62 14.97 -4.38
N TRP A 103 -12.78 13.81 -5.03
CA TRP A 103 -13.63 12.73 -4.51
C TRP A 103 -13.09 12.10 -3.21
N GLN A 104 -11.77 11.94 -3.12
CA GLN A 104 -11.08 11.46 -1.91
C GLN A 104 -11.19 12.47 -0.75
N GLY A 105 -11.28 13.76 -1.07
CA GLY A 105 -11.39 14.85 -0.10
C GLY A 105 -12.69 14.91 0.70
N GLY A 106 -13.76 14.29 0.19
CA GLY A 106 -15.07 14.29 0.84
C GLY A 106 -15.87 15.56 0.60
#